data_AF-A0AAD8NE12-F1
#
_entry.id   AF-A0AAD8NE12-F1
#
_cell.length_a   1.000
_cell.length_b   1.000
_cell.length_c   1.000
_cell.angle_alpha   90.00
_cell.angle_beta   90.00
_cell.angle_gamma   90.00
#
_symmetry.space_group_name_H-M   'P 1'
#
loop_
_entity.id
_entity.type
_entity.pdbx_description
1 polymer ?
#
loop_
_entity_poly.entity_id
_entity_poly.type
_entity_poly.pdbx_seq_one_letter_code
_entity_poly.pdbx_strand_id
1 'polypeptide(L)'
;MSQTLWVFVVGLVLAFFSFTFSTTSAAIVETSFHVKNLNVNRLCQNQVIVAVNGSLPGPTLTIKEGDTLVVHVFNKSPYNLTIHWHGVFQTLTPWADGPEFITQCPIRPGGNYTYRFNLVGQVGTLWWHAHSQWLRATVYGALVIHPRDGQKYPFVKPYGEDTILLGEWWNANPIDVENAALVNGTSPVNSDAYTINGWPGDRFNSCRPSKIYRLDVVPGKTYLLRIINAALNAQFFFKVANHNLTVVGADAAYTNPFPTDVVVIGPGQTTDVLLTANQSPGLYYMAAHPYASAAGVSFNANTTTAILAYQNAAQTTPILPVLPDFNDTPTAFTFSSNLTALVSSPFWSPVPKKVDEDMFVTIGLGLSACGSNQTCGGITSTQKAFLSGVRVKFFISKTPITSVRNHHHRLVLCRNHNHRLVLCRNHHHGLLHRLPETMTDATSSAGNHHLSRHCRACFWRGLDPVYPPPNLVFNPPTARELSFLGF
;
A
#
# COMPACT_ATOMS: atom_id res chain seq x y z
N MET A 1 -51.23 -49.56 -8.80
CA MET A 1 -50.12 -48.80 -8.19
C MET A 1 -50.54 -47.35 -8.11
N SER A 2 -50.84 -46.88 -6.90
CA SER A 2 -51.62 -45.67 -6.64
C SER A 2 -50.78 -44.39 -6.78
N GLN A 3 -51.39 -43.30 -7.25
CA GLN A 3 -50.82 -41.94 -7.27
C GLN A 3 -50.20 -41.54 -5.91
N THR A 4 -50.71 -42.07 -4.80
CA THR A 4 -50.14 -41.86 -3.46
C THR A 4 -48.71 -42.36 -3.30
N LEU A 5 -48.29 -43.42 -4.00
CA LEU A 5 -46.92 -43.93 -3.90
C LEU A 5 -45.91 -43.00 -4.58
N TRP A 6 -46.29 -42.38 -5.69
CA TRP A 6 -45.46 -41.40 -6.40
C TRP A 6 -45.27 -40.11 -5.60
N VAL A 7 -46.32 -39.62 -4.93
CA VAL A 7 -46.22 -38.44 -4.06
C VAL A 7 -45.29 -38.70 -2.86
N PHE A 8 -45.35 -39.90 -2.27
CA PHE A 8 -44.44 -40.30 -1.19
C PHE A 8 -42.98 -40.41 -1.64
N VAL A 9 -42.73 -40.99 -2.83
CA VAL A 9 -41.36 -41.13 -3.37
C VAL A 9 -40.78 -39.76 -3.75
N VAL A 10 -41.56 -38.89 -4.40
CA VAL A 10 -41.11 -37.53 -4.74
C VAL A 10 -40.87 -36.69 -3.48
N GLY A 11 -41.74 -36.82 -2.46
CA GLY A 11 -41.55 -36.16 -1.17
C GLY A 11 -40.30 -36.64 -0.43
N LEU A 12 -40.01 -37.95 -0.47
CA LEU A 12 -38.78 -38.52 0.09
C LEU A 12 -37.53 -38.07 -0.66
N VAL A 13 -37.57 -38.00 -1.99
CA VAL A 13 -36.44 -37.50 -2.81
C VAL A 13 -36.20 -36.01 -2.55
N LEU A 14 -37.25 -35.19 -2.47
CA LEU A 14 -37.10 -33.76 -2.12
C LEU A 14 -36.62 -33.56 -0.68
N ALA A 15 -37.05 -34.38 0.27
CA ALA A 15 -36.53 -34.36 1.65
C ALA A 15 -35.06 -34.83 1.72
N PHE A 16 -34.66 -35.81 0.91
CA PHE A 16 -33.27 -36.26 0.81
C PHE A 16 -32.36 -35.21 0.16
N PHE A 17 -32.84 -34.51 -0.88
CA PHE A 17 -32.12 -33.37 -1.48
C PHE A 17 -32.07 -32.15 -0.57
N SER A 18 -33.07 -31.96 0.31
CA SER A 18 -33.07 -30.88 1.31
C SER A 18 -32.06 -31.12 2.44
N PHE A 19 -31.68 -32.38 2.70
CA PHE A 19 -30.71 -32.75 3.74
C PHE A 19 -29.25 -32.73 3.26
N THR A 20 -28.98 -32.48 1.97
CA THR A 20 -27.62 -32.41 1.41
C THR A 20 -27.10 -31.00 1.18
N PHE A 21 -27.74 -29.98 1.74
CA PHE A 21 -27.10 -28.66 1.84
C PHE A 21 -26.10 -28.68 2.98
N SER A 22 -24.84 -28.96 2.65
CA SER A 22 -23.71 -28.66 3.54
C SER A 22 -23.70 -27.14 3.77
N THR A 23 -24.28 -26.71 4.89
CA THR A 23 -24.14 -25.33 5.38
C THR A 23 -22.69 -25.13 5.77
N THR A 24 -21.87 -24.65 4.84
CA THR A 24 -20.53 -24.14 5.17
C THR A 24 -20.74 -22.83 5.93
N SER A 25 -20.86 -22.92 7.25
CA SER A 25 -20.90 -21.75 8.12
C SER A 25 -19.58 -21.01 8.02
N ALA A 26 -19.61 -19.72 7.70
CA ALA A 26 -18.49 -18.83 7.93
C ALA A 26 -18.08 -18.90 9.40
N ALA A 27 -16.78 -19.05 9.68
CA ALA A 27 -16.26 -19.04 11.03
C ALA A 27 -16.03 -17.59 11.50
N ILE A 28 -16.06 -17.38 12.82
CA ILE A 28 -15.56 -16.14 13.43
C ILE A 28 -14.14 -16.43 13.92
N VAL A 29 -13.16 -15.70 13.37
CA VAL A 29 -11.80 -15.68 13.86
C VAL A 29 -11.64 -14.45 14.74
N GLU A 30 -11.48 -14.66 16.05
CA GLU A 30 -11.42 -13.59 17.04
C GLU A 30 -10.05 -13.56 17.73
N THR A 31 -9.46 -12.37 17.84
CA THR A 31 -8.12 -12.19 18.44
C THR A 31 -7.97 -10.84 19.11
N SER A 32 -6.91 -10.68 19.90
CA SER A 32 -6.59 -9.46 20.63
C SER A 32 -5.22 -8.92 20.26
N PHE A 33 -5.16 -7.64 19.94
CA PHE A 33 -3.94 -6.87 19.69
C PHE A 33 -3.64 -6.00 20.90
N HIS A 34 -2.61 -6.38 21.65
CA HIS A 34 -2.05 -5.53 22.69
C HIS A 34 -0.91 -4.71 22.10
N VAL A 35 -1.21 -3.45 21.77
CA VAL A 35 -0.22 -2.52 21.21
C VAL A 35 0.53 -1.86 22.35
N LYS A 36 1.82 -2.16 22.50
CA LYS A 36 2.63 -1.71 23.65
C LYS A 36 4.10 -1.55 23.28
N ASN A 37 4.84 -0.98 24.21
CA ASN A 37 6.30 -0.86 24.09
C ASN A 37 6.97 -2.25 24.07
N LEU A 38 7.95 -2.42 23.19
CA LEU A 38 8.81 -3.59 23.06
C LEU A 38 10.26 -3.12 22.98
N ASN A 39 11.11 -3.69 23.84
CA ASN A 39 12.55 -3.47 23.74
C ASN A 39 13.13 -4.43 22.70
N VAL A 40 13.79 -3.87 21.69
CA VAL A 40 14.46 -4.64 20.64
C VAL A 40 15.91 -4.19 20.51
N ASN A 41 16.76 -5.10 20.06
CA ASN A 41 18.12 -4.77 19.65
C ASN A 41 18.24 -4.90 18.13
N ARG A 42 18.65 -3.84 17.46
CA ARG A 42 18.96 -3.79 16.03
C ARG A 42 20.18 -2.91 15.83
N LEU A 43 21.05 -3.28 14.89
CA LEU A 43 22.23 -2.48 14.54
C LEU A 43 23.07 -2.05 15.77
N CYS A 44 23.25 -2.95 16.75
CA CYS A 44 23.95 -2.68 18.02
C CYS A 44 23.25 -1.74 19.01
N GLN A 45 22.03 -1.32 18.73
CA GLN A 45 21.32 -0.34 19.54
C GLN A 45 20.08 -0.97 20.15
N ASN A 46 19.93 -0.78 21.46
CA ASN A 46 18.69 -1.10 22.17
C ASN A 46 17.71 0.05 21.96
N GLN A 47 16.52 -0.27 21.49
CA GLN A 47 15.46 0.70 21.25
C GLN A 47 14.14 0.18 21.77
N VAL A 48 13.33 1.12 22.26
CA VAL A 48 11.95 0.87 22.63
C VAL A 48 11.10 1.27 21.43
N ILE A 49 10.44 0.29 20.83
CA ILE A 49 9.49 0.48 19.73
C ILE A 49 8.07 0.20 20.20
N VAL A 50 7.09 0.56 19.39
CA VAL A 50 5.70 0.11 19.59
C VAL A 50 5.45 -1.11 18.72
N ALA A 51 4.88 -2.16 19.30
CA ALA A 51 4.63 -3.41 18.61
C ALA A 51 3.33 -4.04 19.08
N VAL A 52 2.78 -4.94 18.26
CA VAL A 52 1.61 -5.75 18.61
C VAL A 52 2.06 -7.07 19.19
N ASN A 53 1.54 -7.42 20.37
CA ASN A 53 1.75 -8.72 21.02
C ASN A 53 3.24 -9.11 21.24
N GLY A 54 4.14 -8.12 21.28
CA GLY A 54 5.54 -8.31 21.65
C GLY A 54 6.47 -8.81 20.54
N SER A 55 6.08 -8.68 19.27
CA SER A 55 6.93 -9.06 18.13
C SER A 55 7.00 -7.96 17.06
N LEU A 56 8.11 -7.94 16.33
CA LEU A 56 8.30 -7.18 15.09
C LEU A 56 8.83 -8.14 14.01
N PRO A 57 8.08 -8.42 12.93
CA PRO A 57 6.70 -8.00 12.69
C PRO A 57 5.72 -8.51 13.74
N GLY A 58 4.53 -7.91 13.80
CA GLY A 58 3.42 -8.37 14.62
C GLY A 58 2.86 -9.72 14.15
N PRO A 59 1.85 -10.26 14.85
CA PRO A 59 1.29 -11.57 14.54
C PRO A 59 0.70 -11.64 13.12
N THR A 60 0.94 -12.75 12.44
CA THR A 60 0.22 -13.11 11.21
C THR A 60 -1.21 -13.50 11.57
N LEU A 61 -2.18 -12.88 10.90
CA LEU A 61 -3.58 -13.29 10.96
C LEU A 61 -3.84 -14.29 9.84
N THR A 62 -4.33 -15.46 10.20
CA THR A 62 -4.66 -16.52 9.25
C THR A 62 -6.15 -16.81 9.30
N ILE A 63 -6.81 -16.74 8.16
CA ILE A 63 -8.26 -16.80 8.03
C ILE A 63 -8.64 -17.45 6.69
N LYS A 64 -9.87 -17.95 6.54
CA LYS A 64 -10.35 -18.47 5.26
C LYS A 64 -11.28 -17.47 4.59
N GLU A 65 -11.39 -17.57 3.27
CA GLU A 65 -12.40 -16.81 2.53
C GLU A 65 -13.82 -17.14 3.02
N GLY A 66 -14.60 -16.09 3.20
CA GLY A 66 -15.95 -16.13 3.75
C GLY A 66 -16.03 -15.93 5.27
N ASP A 67 -14.94 -16.07 6.02
CA ASP A 67 -14.94 -15.92 7.48
C ASP A 67 -15.09 -14.45 7.93
N THR A 68 -15.55 -14.27 9.17
CA THR A 68 -15.56 -12.97 9.87
C THR A 68 -14.30 -12.84 10.71
N LEU A 69 -13.57 -11.73 10.55
CA LEU A 69 -12.46 -11.38 11.42
C LEU A 69 -12.92 -10.39 12.50
N VAL A 70 -12.60 -10.68 13.76
CA VAL A 70 -12.81 -9.79 14.91
C VAL A 70 -11.47 -9.55 15.60
N VAL A 71 -11.04 -8.28 15.69
CA VAL A 71 -9.80 -7.91 16.38
C VAL A 71 -10.06 -6.85 17.43
N HIS A 72 -9.82 -7.20 18.69
CA HIS A 72 -9.83 -6.27 19.80
C HIS A 72 -8.48 -5.59 19.96
N VAL A 73 -8.41 -4.31 19.61
CA VAL A 73 -7.18 -3.52 19.75
C VAL A 73 -7.20 -2.79 21.08
N PHE A 74 -6.21 -3.09 21.93
CA PHE A 74 -5.97 -2.41 23.19
C PHE A 74 -4.72 -1.55 23.05
N ASN A 75 -4.89 -0.23 23.05
CA ASN A 75 -3.78 0.70 22.94
C ASN A 75 -3.13 0.93 24.31
N LYS A 76 -2.02 0.23 24.56
CA LYS A 76 -1.15 0.42 25.73
C LYS A 76 0.15 1.13 25.35
N SER A 77 0.19 1.76 24.19
CA SER A 77 1.32 2.55 23.69
C SER A 77 1.18 4.02 24.12
N PRO A 78 2.23 4.84 24.00
CA PRO A 78 2.16 6.27 24.31
C PRO A 78 1.51 7.10 23.18
N TYR A 79 1.17 6.50 22.02
CA TYR A 79 0.67 7.22 20.86
C TYR A 79 -0.83 7.01 20.64
N ASN A 80 -1.49 7.99 20.05
CA ASN A 80 -2.76 7.78 19.35
C ASN A 80 -2.51 6.84 18.17
N LEU A 81 -3.39 5.85 17.96
CA LEU A 81 -3.26 4.96 16.82
C LEU A 81 -4.60 4.40 16.34
N THR A 82 -4.62 3.98 15.09
CA THR A 82 -5.64 3.12 14.49
C THR A 82 -4.96 1.94 13.78
N ILE A 83 -5.70 0.88 13.49
CA ILE A 83 -5.21 -0.25 12.67
C ILE A 83 -6.03 -0.32 11.40
N HIS A 84 -5.35 -0.49 10.26
CA HIS A 84 -5.94 -0.70 8.96
C HIS A 84 -5.65 -2.11 8.43
N TRP A 85 -6.60 -2.63 7.68
CA TRP A 85 -6.60 -3.97 7.08
C TRP A 85 -6.34 -3.83 5.59
N HIS A 86 -5.07 -3.63 5.23
CA HIS A 86 -4.66 -3.22 3.90
C HIS A 86 -5.15 -4.17 2.82
N GLY A 87 -5.85 -3.60 1.83
CA GLY A 87 -6.42 -4.33 0.71
C GLY A 87 -7.75 -5.02 0.99
N VAL A 88 -8.21 -5.10 2.25
CA VAL A 88 -9.54 -5.65 2.55
C VAL A 88 -10.61 -4.72 1.98
N PHE A 89 -11.56 -5.24 1.20
CA PHE A 89 -12.57 -4.41 0.51
C PHE A 89 -13.51 -3.62 1.43
N GLN A 90 -13.63 -4.01 2.70
CA GLN A 90 -14.50 -3.37 3.71
C GLN A 90 -15.92 -3.09 3.19
N THR A 91 -16.47 -4.03 2.42
CA THR A 91 -17.79 -3.88 1.80
C THR A 91 -18.85 -3.71 2.89
N LEU A 92 -19.45 -2.52 2.93
CA LEU A 92 -20.42 -2.10 3.94
C LEU A 92 -19.87 -2.08 5.38
N THR A 93 -18.55 -2.04 5.58
CA THR A 93 -17.90 -1.98 6.91
C THR A 93 -16.83 -0.88 7.04
N PRO A 94 -17.02 0.34 6.48
CA PRO A 94 -15.97 1.36 6.48
C PRO A 94 -15.56 1.83 7.88
N TRP A 95 -16.43 1.70 8.90
CA TRP A 95 -16.08 2.00 10.29
C TRP A 95 -14.95 1.10 10.82
N ALA A 96 -14.76 -0.08 10.25
CA ALA A 96 -13.69 -1.01 10.59
C ALA A 96 -12.46 -0.87 9.68
N ASP A 97 -12.42 0.14 8.81
CA ASP A 97 -11.33 0.30 7.84
C ASP A 97 -10.03 0.80 8.48
N GLY A 98 -10.08 1.79 9.38
CA GLY A 98 -8.92 2.21 10.16
C GLY A 98 -8.31 3.59 9.91
N PRO A 99 -8.26 4.16 8.69
CA PRO A 99 -7.49 5.39 8.45
C PRO A 99 -7.87 6.56 9.37
N GLU A 100 -6.88 7.07 10.11
CA GLU A 100 -7.07 8.11 11.11
C GLU A 100 -7.66 9.39 10.48
N PHE A 101 -8.71 9.94 11.11
CA PHE A 101 -9.46 11.11 10.66
C PHE A 101 -10.23 10.95 9.33
N ILE A 102 -10.22 9.76 8.71
CA ILE A 102 -11.05 9.45 7.55
C ILE A 102 -12.26 8.62 7.96
N THR A 103 -12.03 7.44 8.52
CA THR A 103 -13.12 6.52 8.92
C THR A 103 -13.32 6.46 10.43
N GLN A 104 -12.33 6.89 11.21
CA GLN A 104 -12.42 6.95 12.67
C GLN A 104 -11.49 7.99 13.29
N CYS A 105 -11.82 8.41 14.52
CA CYS A 105 -10.86 9.05 15.42
C CYS A 105 -9.84 8.01 15.95
N PRO A 106 -8.65 8.44 16.39
CA PRO A 106 -7.65 7.53 16.93
C PRO A 106 -8.11 6.87 18.23
N ILE A 107 -7.67 5.63 18.44
CA ILE A 107 -7.70 4.95 19.72
C ILE A 107 -6.64 5.62 20.60
N ARG A 108 -7.07 6.38 21.60
CA ARG A 108 -6.16 7.07 22.52
C ARG A 108 -5.36 6.08 23.39
N PRO A 109 -4.20 6.47 23.93
CA PRO A 109 -3.52 5.70 24.97
C PRO A 109 -4.47 5.28 26.10
N GLY A 110 -4.45 4.00 26.47
CA GLY A 110 -5.37 3.39 27.42
C GLY A 110 -6.75 3.00 26.85
N GLY A 111 -7.07 3.42 25.63
CA GLY A 111 -8.31 3.11 24.94
C GLY A 111 -8.31 1.75 24.25
N ASN A 112 -9.48 1.37 23.72
CA ASN A 112 -9.65 0.18 22.91
C ASN A 112 -10.65 0.42 21.76
N TYR A 113 -10.59 -0.44 20.74
CA TYR A 113 -11.56 -0.50 19.66
C TYR A 113 -11.63 -1.93 19.13
N THR A 114 -12.81 -2.36 18.71
CA THR A 114 -13.01 -3.70 18.10
C THR A 114 -13.32 -3.53 16.62
N TYR A 115 -12.42 -4.06 15.79
CA TYR A 115 -12.64 -4.17 14.35
C TYR A 115 -13.39 -5.47 14.06
N ARG A 116 -14.45 -5.39 13.25
CA ARG A 116 -15.24 -6.56 12.84
C ARG A 116 -15.71 -6.40 11.39
N PHE A 117 -15.35 -7.34 10.54
CA PHE A 117 -15.73 -7.37 9.13
C PHE A 117 -15.64 -8.78 8.55
N ASN A 118 -16.29 -8.99 7.41
CA ASN A 118 -16.25 -10.25 6.68
C ASN A 118 -15.20 -10.18 5.56
N LEU A 119 -14.45 -11.26 5.35
CA LEU A 119 -13.49 -11.37 4.25
C LEU A 119 -14.11 -12.16 3.11
N VAL A 120 -14.73 -11.44 2.17
CA VAL A 120 -15.43 -12.04 1.04
C VAL A 120 -14.79 -11.58 -0.27
N GLY A 121 -14.59 -12.52 -1.20
CA GLY A 121 -14.12 -12.18 -2.54
C GLY A 121 -12.61 -11.98 -2.68
N GLN A 122 -11.82 -12.37 -1.68
CA GLN A 122 -10.36 -12.20 -1.67
C GLN A 122 -9.70 -13.48 -1.14
N VAL A 123 -8.64 -13.94 -1.81
CA VAL A 123 -7.83 -15.10 -1.40
C VAL A 123 -6.38 -14.82 -1.76
N GLY A 124 -5.47 -15.03 -0.81
CA GLY A 124 -4.04 -14.80 -0.98
C GLY A 124 -3.48 -14.04 0.21
N THR A 125 -2.49 -13.19 -0.06
CA THR A 125 -1.82 -12.41 0.96
C THR A 125 -2.30 -10.97 0.94
N LEU A 126 -2.54 -10.44 2.13
CA LEU A 126 -2.72 -9.04 2.47
C LEU A 126 -1.88 -8.75 3.72
N TRP A 127 -2.07 -7.59 4.33
CA TRP A 127 -1.39 -7.22 5.57
C TRP A 127 -2.22 -6.24 6.38
N TRP A 128 -1.86 -6.07 7.65
CA TRP A 128 -2.44 -5.06 8.53
C TRP A 128 -1.32 -4.16 9.05
N HIS A 129 -1.66 -2.91 9.33
CA HIS A 129 -0.69 -1.95 9.87
C HIS A 129 -1.36 -0.82 10.64
N ALA A 130 -0.60 -0.12 11.47
CA ALA A 130 -1.08 1.14 12.03
C ALA A 130 -1.36 2.15 10.90
N HIS A 131 -2.46 2.89 10.99
CA HIS A 131 -2.81 3.91 9.99
C HIS A 131 -2.88 5.31 10.62
N SER A 132 -1.93 5.57 11.51
CA SER A 132 -1.71 6.82 12.21
C SER A 132 -0.22 7.11 12.20
N GLN A 133 0.18 8.24 11.62
CA GLN A 133 1.59 8.66 11.55
C GLN A 133 2.50 7.56 10.98
N TRP A 134 3.79 7.65 11.25
CA TRP A 134 4.78 6.64 10.87
C TRP A 134 4.82 5.39 11.76
N LEU A 135 3.77 5.12 12.56
CA LEU A 135 3.73 3.95 13.45
C LEU A 135 3.80 2.62 12.69
N ARG A 136 3.36 2.58 11.42
CA ARG A 136 3.47 1.38 10.58
C ARG A 136 4.91 0.94 10.30
N ALA A 137 5.92 1.74 10.63
CA ALA A 137 7.32 1.30 10.63
C ALA A 137 7.56 0.10 11.55
N THR A 138 6.76 -0.06 12.62
CA THR A 138 6.93 -1.10 13.65
C THR A 138 5.63 -1.81 14.04
N VAL A 139 4.47 -1.21 13.75
CA VAL A 139 3.14 -1.76 14.01
C VAL A 139 2.54 -2.26 12.70
N TYR A 140 2.92 -3.48 12.30
CA TYR A 140 2.40 -4.16 11.10
C TYR A 140 2.54 -5.68 11.21
N GLY A 141 1.79 -6.42 10.39
CA GLY A 141 1.89 -7.88 10.29
C GLY A 141 1.11 -8.41 9.10
N ALA A 142 1.28 -9.70 8.78
CA ALA A 142 0.64 -10.31 7.62
C ALA A 142 -0.84 -10.65 7.89
N LEU A 143 -1.64 -10.65 6.83
CA LEU A 143 -3.01 -11.17 6.80
C LEU A 143 -3.08 -12.19 5.65
N VAL A 144 -3.18 -13.47 5.99
CA VAL A 144 -3.23 -14.58 5.03
C VAL A 144 -4.65 -15.10 4.93
N ILE A 145 -5.22 -15.03 3.74
CA ILE A 145 -6.58 -15.49 3.43
C ILE A 145 -6.47 -16.78 2.61
N HIS A 146 -6.77 -17.91 3.22
CA HIS A 146 -6.80 -19.21 2.56
C HIS A 146 -8.08 -19.41 1.75
N PRO A 147 -8.06 -20.27 0.71
CA PRO A 147 -9.28 -20.77 0.11
C PRO A 147 -10.19 -21.37 1.18
N ARG A 148 -11.50 -21.16 1.04
CA ARG A 148 -12.49 -21.79 1.91
C ARG A 148 -12.50 -23.31 1.75
N ASP A 149 -13.07 -24.01 2.72
CA ASP A 149 -13.15 -25.47 2.67
C ASP A 149 -13.84 -25.97 1.40
N GLY A 150 -13.23 -26.96 0.73
CA GLY A 150 -13.68 -27.47 -0.56
C GLY A 150 -13.14 -26.73 -1.78
N GLN A 151 -12.57 -25.52 -1.62
CA GLN A 151 -11.85 -24.83 -2.68
C GLN A 151 -10.35 -25.12 -2.62
N LYS A 152 -9.73 -25.21 -3.80
CA LYS A 152 -8.29 -25.45 -3.95
C LYS A 152 -7.62 -24.21 -4.52
N TYR A 153 -6.32 -24.07 -4.26
CA TYR A 153 -5.50 -23.16 -5.04
C TYR A 153 -5.58 -23.49 -6.53
N PRO A 154 -5.52 -22.50 -7.44
CA PRO A 154 -5.47 -22.73 -8.89
C PRO A 154 -4.10 -23.24 -9.37
N PHE A 155 -3.19 -23.50 -8.44
CA PHE A 155 -1.87 -24.09 -8.65
C PHE A 155 -1.68 -25.29 -7.71
N VAL A 156 -0.64 -26.08 -7.96
CA VAL A 156 -0.31 -27.24 -7.12
C VAL A 156 -0.12 -26.81 -5.68
N LYS A 157 -0.80 -27.49 -4.74
CA LYS A 157 -0.70 -27.19 -3.31
C LYS A 157 0.78 -27.20 -2.88
N PRO A 158 1.31 -26.09 -2.35
CA PRO A 158 2.70 -26.02 -1.92
C PRO A 158 2.94 -26.96 -0.73
N TYR A 159 4.19 -27.40 -0.56
CA TYR A 159 4.64 -28.20 0.58
C TYR A 159 4.54 -27.42 1.90
N GLY A 160 4.88 -26.15 1.86
CA GLY A 160 4.75 -25.20 2.97
C GLY A 160 4.62 -23.78 2.45
N GLU A 161 4.31 -22.86 3.34
CA GLU A 161 4.21 -21.44 3.02
C GLU A 161 4.87 -20.61 4.12
N ASP A 162 5.36 -19.44 3.75
CA ASP A 162 6.07 -18.55 4.67
C ASP A 162 5.84 -17.08 4.27
N THR A 163 5.71 -16.19 5.25
CA THR A 163 5.52 -14.75 5.02
C THR A 163 6.86 -14.02 5.04
N ILE A 164 7.13 -13.24 3.99
CA ILE A 164 8.36 -12.47 3.82
C ILE A 164 8.00 -10.97 3.85
N LEU A 165 8.10 -10.35 5.02
CA LEU A 165 7.78 -8.95 5.23
C LEU A 165 9.04 -8.10 5.06
N LEU A 166 9.07 -7.32 3.98
CA LEU A 166 10.09 -6.31 3.73
C LEU A 166 9.73 -5.04 4.50
N GLY A 167 10.70 -4.42 5.16
CA GLY A 167 10.46 -3.24 5.97
C GLY A 167 11.67 -2.33 6.09
N GLU A 168 11.52 -1.28 6.86
CA GLU A 168 12.56 -0.29 7.15
C GLU A 168 12.80 -0.18 8.66
N TRP A 169 14.01 0.18 9.04
CA TRP A 169 14.46 0.37 10.40
C TRP A 169 15.20 1.71 10.53
N TRP A 170 14.76 2.51 11.48
CA TRP A 170 15.47 3.70 11.94
C TRP A 170 16.03 3.44 13.33
N ASN A 171 17.20 4.01 13.60
CA ASN A 171 17.76 4.03 14.93
C ASN A 171 17.07 5.08 15.83
N ALA A 172 16.46 6.08 15.20
CA ALA A 172 15.57 7.02 15.86
C ALA A 172 14.14 6.47 15.88
N ASN A 173 13.31 7.00 16.78
CA ASN A 173 11.88 6.73 16.77
C ASN A 173 11.26 7.25 15.46
N PRO A 174 10.53 6.43 14.68
CA PRO A 174 9.93 6.84 13.42
C PRO A 174 9.00 8.07 13.54
N ILE A 175 8.33 8.24 14.67
CA ILE A 175 7.47 9.41 14.93
C ILE A 175 8.31 10.67 15.11
N ASP A 176 9.47 10.57 15.74
CA ASP A 176 10.39 11.70 15.89
C ASP A 176 11.03 12.06 14.54
N VAL A 177 11.30 11.06 13.70
CA VAL A 177 11.78 11.26 12.31
C VAL A 177 10.74 12.03 11.48
N GLU A 178 9.48 11.62 11.54
CA GLU A 178 8.36 12.31 10.87
C GLU A 178 8.20 13.74 11.40
N ASN A 179 8.15 13.91 12.73
CA ASN A 179 7.98 15.21 13.37
C ASN A 179 9.13 16.17 13.03
N ALA A 180 10.37 15.69 13.02
CA ALA A 180 11.52 16.51 12.64
C ALA A 180 11.41 17.00 11.20
N ALA A 181 10.96 16.14 10.27
CA ALA A 181 10.73 16.50 8.88
C ALA A 181 9.63 17.57 8.75
N LEU A 182 8.51 17.40 9.47
CA LEU A 182 7.39 18.34 9.48
C LEU A 182 7.79 19.72 10.04
N VAL A 183 8.53 19.74 11.16
CA VAL A 183 9.00 20.98 11.79
C VAL A 183 10.00 21.72 10.89
N ASN A 184 10.94 21.00 10.28
CA ASN A 184 11.98 21.60 9.45
C ASN A 184 11.51 21.89 8.02
N GLY A 185 10.38 21.32 7.61
CA GLY A 185 9.88 21.42 6.24
C GLY A 185 10.77 20.69 5.22
N THR A 186 11.46 19.63 5.65
CA THR A 186 12.40 18.83 4.84
C THR A 186 11.82 17.46 4.52
N SER A 187 12.49 16.71 3.66
CA SER A 187 12.24 15.27 3.59
C SER A 187 12.65 14.59 4.92
N PRO A 188 11.96 13.53 5.34
CA PRO A 188 12.42 12.67 6.43
C PRO A 188 13.79 12.06 6.12
N VAL A 189 14.56 11.80 7.17
CA VAL A 189 15.84 11.09 7.02
C VAL A 189 15.59 9.65 6.57
N ASN A 190 16.49 9.14 5.72
CA ASN A 190 16.43 7.76 5.26
C ASN A 190 16.58 6.78 6.42
N SER A 191 16.00 5.58 6.27
CA SER A 191 16.17 4.48 7.20
C SER A 191 17.64 4.08 7.34
N ASP A 192 18.04 3.64 8.53
CA ASP A 192 19.39 3.10 8.79
C ASP A 192 19.57 1.71 8.15
N ALA A 193 18.48 0.93 8.08
CA ALA A 193 18.49 -0.37 7.42
C ALA A 193 17.14 -0.73 6.80
N TYR A 194 17.19 -1.50 5.72
CA TYR A 194 16.07 -2.33 5.31
C TYR A 194 16.05 -3.61 6.13
N THR A 195 14.90 -4.29 6.16
CA THR A 195 14.73 -5.53 6.91
C THR A 195 13.93 -6.57 6.14
N ILE A 196 14.22 -7.84 6.40
CA ILE A 196 13.37 -8.98 6.04
C ILE A 196 12.89 -9.62 7.34
N ASN A 197 11.58 -9.70 7.53
CA ASN A 197 10.93 -10.17 8.76
C ASN A 197 11.51 -9.47 10.01
N GLY A 198 11.68 -8.15 9.92
CA GLY A 198 12.15 -7.32 11.02
C GLY A 198 13.64 -7.44 11.32
N TRP A 199 14.44 -8.16 10.53
CA TRP A 199 15.89 -8.28 10.67
C TRP A 199 16.65 -7.64 9.51
N PRO A 200 17.68 -6.80 9.78
CA PRO A 200 18.51 -6.22 8.73
C PRO A 200 19.31 -7.24 7.91
N GLY A 201 19.59 -8.40 8.49
CA GLY A 201 20.54 -9.35 7.94
C GLY A 201 21.98 -9.01 8.32
N ASP A 202 22.91 -9.67 7.64
CA ASP A 202 24.34 -9.70 7.98
C ASP A 202 25.21 -8.75 7.15
N ARG A 203 24.59 -7.98 6.25
CA ARG A 203 25.26 -6.99 5.38
C ARG A 203 25.35 -5.60 6.01
N PHE A 204 24.57 -5.34 7.04
CA PHE A 204 24.73 -4.16 7.87
C PHE A 204 25.84 -4.43 8.88
N ASN A 205 26.74 -3.47 9.10
CA ASN A 205 27.85 -3.55 10.07
C ASN A 205 27.30 -3.63 11.50
N SER A 206 26.72 -4.77 11.83
CA SER A 206 25.87 -5.01 12.98
C SER A 206 26.55 -5.95 13.96
N CYS A 207 26.18 -5.82 15.22
CA CYS A 207 26.78 -6.51 16.35
C CYS A 207 26.78 -8.01 16.17
N ARG A 208 27.90 -8.65 16.53
CA ARG A 208 28.03 -10.10 16.49
C ARG A 208 27.47 -10.74 17.77
N PRO A 209 26.70 -11.83 17.67
CA PRO A 209 26.22 -12.46 16.43
C PRO A 209 25.04 -11.69 15.80
N SER A 210 25.09 -11.44 14.49
CA SER A 210 23.99 -10.82 13.75
C SER A 210 22.83 -11.80 13.67
N LYS A 211 21.63 -11.35 14.05
CA LYS A 211 20.40 -12.13 13.89
C LYS A 211 19.85 -11.88 12.49
N ILE A 212 19.63 -12.97 11.76
CA ILE A 212 19.16 -12.99 10.38
C ILE A 212 17.93 -13.91 10.30
N TYR A 213 16.94 -13.52 9.50
CA TYR A 213 15.80 -14.39 9.23
C TYR A 213 16.27 -15.64 8.46
N ARG A 214 15.77 -16.81 8.82
CA ARG A 214 16.12 -18.08 8.21
C ARG A 214 14.87 -18.89 7.91
N LEU A 215 14.76 -19.37 6.67
CA LEU A 215 13.73 -20.28 6.19
C LEU A 215 14.39 -21.62 5.82
N ASP A 216 14.06 -22.68 6.56
CA ASP A 216 14.55 -24.03 6.28
C ASP A 216 13.69 -24.73 5.21
N VAL A 217 14.35 -25.32 4.21
CA VAL A 217 13.70 -25.98 3.07
C VAL A 217 14.17 -27.42 2.84
N VAL A 218 13.24 -28.26 2.40
CA VAL A 218 13.50 -29.66 2.02
C VAL A 218 13.82 -29.71 0.51
N PRO A 219 14.92 -30.37 0.10
CA PRO A 219 15.24 -30.54 -1.31
C PRO A 219 14.07 -31.11 -2.13
N GLY A 220 13.83 -30.54 -3.30
CA GLY A 220 12.77 -30.94 -4.25
C GLY A 220 11.36 -30.50 -3.87
N LYS A 221 11.14 -29.82 -2.74
CA LYS A 221 9.82 -29.31 -2.35
C LYS A 221 9.58 -27.90 -2.85
N THR A 222 8.31 -27.57 -3.09
CA THR A 222 7.86 -26.22 -3.51
C THR A 222 7.21 -25.50 -2.35
N TYR A 223 7.62 -24.27 -2.11
CA TYR A 223 7.14 -23.39 -1.05
C TYR A 223 6.41 -22.19 -1.63
N LEU A 224 5.37 -21.72 -0.97
CA LEU A 224 4.70 -20.46 -1.28
C LEU A 224 5.26 -19.35 -0.40
N LEU A 225 6.01 -18.42 -1.00
CA LEU A 225 6.51 -17.23 -0.31
C LEU A 225 5.49 -16.10 -0.50
N ARG A 226 5.00 -15.58 0.61
CA ARG A 226 4.00 -14.51 0.70
C ARG A 226 4.72 -13.20 0.98
N ILE A 227 5.17 -12.51 -0.07
CA ILE A 227 6.03 -11.34 0.04
C ILE A 227 5.16 -10.10 0.24
N ILE A 228 5.49 -9.30 1.25
CA ILE A 228 4.75 -8.08 1.63
C ILE A 228 5.76 -6.96 1.71
N ASN A 229 5.52 -5.84 1.02
CA ASN A 229 6.32 -4.64 1.25
C ASN A 229 5.63 -3.72 2.25
N ALA A 230 6.07 -3.81 3.51
CA ALA A 230 5.63 -2.98 4.62
C ALA A 230 6.55 -1.75 4.86
N ALA A 231 7.55 -1.51 4.00
CA ALA A 231 8.40 -0.33 4.11
C ALA A 231 7.60 0.97 3.99
N LEU A 232 8.12 2.05 4.57
CA LEU A 232 7.48 3.35 4.50
C LEU A 232 7.63 3.95 3.09
N ASN A 233 8.86 3.98 2.59
CA ASN A 233 9.24 4.81 1.45
C ASN A 233 9.94 4.08 0.31
N ALA A 234 10.28 2.79 0.47
CA ALA A 234 11.15 2.07 -0.46
C ALA A 234 10.41 0.99 -1.27
N GLN A 235 10.56 1.06 -2.59
CA GLN A 235 10.27 -0.06 -3.49
C GLN A 235 11.48 -0.99 -3.53
N PHE A 236 11.26 -2.30 -3.70
CA PHE A 236 12.36 -3.28 -3.70
C PHE A 236 12.37 -4.17 -4.94
N PHE A 237 13.58 -4.48 -5.40
CA PHE A 237 13.92 -5.72 -6.05
C PHE A 237 14.16 -6.80 -4.99
N PHE A 238 13.37 -7.86 -4.99
CA PHE A 238 13.56 -9.04 -4.16
C PHE A 238 13.98 -10.25 -5.00
N LYS A 239 15.05 -10.94 -4.59
CA LYS A 239 15.57 -12.15 -5.26
C LYS A 239 15.96 -13.21 -4.25
N VAL A 240 15.97 -14.46 -4.71
CA VAL A 240 16.54 -15.59 -3.97
C VAL A 240 17.67 -16.20 -4.80
N ALA A 241 18.88 -16.29 -4.25
CA ALA A 241 20.06 -16.72 -5.01
C ALA A 241 19.84 -18.07 -5.69
N ASN A 242 20.08 -18.13 -7.00
CA ASN A 242 19.94 -19.31 -7.86
C ASN A 242 18.54 -19.94 -7.93
N HIS A 243 17.49 -19.28 -7.43
CA HIS A 243 16.13 -19.80 -7.50
C HIS A 243 15.26 -18.91 -8.40
N ASN A 244 14.57 -19.54 -9.33
CA ASN A 244 13.44 -18.90 -10.02
C ASN A 244 12.21 -18.93 -9.12
N LEU A 245 11.39 -17.89 -9.29
CA LEU A 245 10.12 -17.67 -8.62
C LEU A 245 9.02 -17.76 -9.68
N THR A 246 7.86 -18.29 -9.32
CA THR A 246 6.66 -18.22 -10.16
C THR A 246 5.61 -17.40 -9.46
N VAL A 247 5.30 -16.21 -9.97
CA VAL A 247 4.25 -15.35 -9.41
C VAL A 247 2.90 -16.01 -9.65
N VAL A 248 2.09 -16.14 -8.60
CA VAL A 248 0.76 -16.78 -8.66
C VAL A 248 -0.35 -15.92 -8.07
N GLY A 249 -0.01 -14.82 -7.40
CA GLY A 249 -0.98 -13.87 -6.89
C GLY A 249 -0.35 -12.51 -6.57
N ALA A 250 -1.19 -11.48 -6.59
CA ALA A 250 -0.86 -10.14 -6.14
C ALA A 250 -2.10 -9.54 -5.46
N ASP A 251 -1.93 -8.93 -4.29
CA ASP A 251 -2.97 -8.23 -3.53
C ASP A 251 -4.26 -9.04 -3.33
N ALA A 252 -4.09 -10.28 -2.86
CA ALA A 252 -5.15 -11.30 -2.69
C ALA A 252 -6.03 -11.56 -3.92
N ALA A 253 -5.45 -11.40 -5.12
CA ALA A 253 -6.01 -11.85 -6.38
C ALA A 253 -5.02 -12.78 -7.10
N TYR A 254 -5.52 -13.88 -7.66
CA TYR A 254 -4.71 -14.79 -8.46
C TYR A 254 -4.29 -14.16 -9.80
N THR A 255 -3.05 -14.38 -10.19
CA THR A 255 -2.49 -13.96 -11.48
C THR A 255 -2.34 -15.16 -12.42
N ASN A 256 -2.28 -14.92 -13.73
CA ASN A 256 -1.73 -15.94 -14.62
C ASN A 256 -0.29 -16.23 -14.18
N PRO A 257 0.09 -17.49 -13.92
CA PRO A 257 1.41 -17.78 -13.44
C PRO A 257 2.48 -17.37 -14.43
N PHE A 258 3.51 -16.65 -13.98
CA PHE A 258 4.67 -16.35 -14.81
C PHE A 258 5.98 -16.53 -14.03
N PRO A 259 7.02 -17.12 -14.66
CA PRO A 259 8.32 -17.26 -14.05
C PRO A 259 9.09 -15.94 -14.06
N THR A 260 9.86 -15.69 -13.02
CA THR A 260 10.78 -14.56 -12.88
C THR A 260 11.91 -14.95 -11.92
N ASP A 261 13.05 -14.29 -11.99
CA ASP A 261 14.10 -14.40 -10.97
C ASP A 261 14.07 -13.22 -9.98
N VAL A 262 13.23 -12.21 -10.24
CA VAL A 262 13.09 -11.00 -9.43
C VAL A 262 11.62 -10.62 -9.20
N VAL A 263 11.30 -10.24 -7.97
CA VAL A 263 10.02 -9.61 -7.60
C VAL A 263 10.26 -8.12 -7.41
N VAL A 264 9.44 -7.30 -8.07
CA VAL A 264 9.50 -5.84 -7.95
C VAL A 264 8.26 -5.39 -7.19
N ILE A 265 8.44 -4.86 -5.99
CA ILE A 265 7.32 -4.67 -5.05
C ILE A 265 7.42 -3.33 -4.33
N GLY A 266 6.38 -2.49 -4.49
CA GLY A 266 6.26 -1.18 -3.85
C GLY A 266 5.55 -1.25 -2.50
N PRO A 267 5.71 -0.24 -1.62
CA PRO A 267 5.00 -0.17 -0.35
C PRO A 267 3.50 -0.39 -0.50
N GLY A 268 2.91 -1.25 0.32
CA GLY A 268 1.51 -1.64 0.25
C GLY A 268 1.24 -2.92 -0.54
N GLN A 269 2.05 -3.20 -1.55
CA GLN A 269 1.84 -4.37 -2.40
C GLN A 269 2.21 -5.68 -1.70
N THR A 270 1.55 -6.73 -2.13
CA THR A 270 1.83 -8.11 -1.78
C THR A 270 1.97 -8.95 -3.04
N THR A 271 2.90 -9.91 -3.02
CA THR A 271 3.15 -10.82 -4.14
C THR A 271 3.33 -12.24 -3.61
N ASP A 272 2.50 -13.15 -4.09
CA ASP A 272 2.57 -14.58 -3.79
C ASP A 272 3.39 -15.28 -4.87
N VAL A 273 4.48 -15.94 -4.47
CA VAL A 273 5.38 -16.66 -5.39
C VAL A 273 5.64 -18.10 -4.97
N LEU A 274 5.67 -19.01 -5.94
CA LEU A 274 6.15 -20.37 -5.74
C LEU A 274 7.67 -20.43 -5.94
N LEU A 275 8.39 -20.97 -4.95
CA LEU A 275 9.81 -21.29 -5.02
C LEU A 275 9.99 -22.79 -4.90
N THR A 276 10.70 -23.41 -5.84
CA THR A 276 11.04 -24.84 -5.74
C THR A 276 12.48 -24.99 -5.28
N ALA A 277 12.70 -25.74 -4.19
CA ALA A 277 14.01 -25.98 -3.59
C ALA A 277 14.81 -27.01 -4.42
N ASN A 278 15.21 -26.62 -5.63
CA ASN A 278 15.83 -27.48 -6.64
C ASN A 278 17.35 -27.31 -6.78
N GLN A 279 17.98 -26.57 -5.88
CA GLN A 279 19.43 -26.36 -5.86
C GLN A 279 20.14 -27.44 -5.02
N SER A 280 21.46 -27.52 -5.14
CA SER A 280 22.26 -28.39 -4.27
C SER A 280 22.10 -27.99 -2.79
N PRO A 281 22.03 -28.93 -1.84
CA PRO A 281 21.88 -28.60 -0.42
C PRO A 281 22.95 -27.62 0.08
N GLY A 282 22.53 -26.38 0.36
CA GLY A 282 23.39 -25.27 0.77
C GLY A 282 22.59 -24.11 1.38
N LEU A 283 23.27 -22.99 1.58
CA LEU A 283 22.66 -21.73 2.03
C LEU A 283 22.60 -20.72 0.88
N TYR A 284 21.46 -20.06 0.74
CA TYR A 284 21.18 -19.10 -0.32
C TYR A 284 20.57 -17.84 0.30
N TYR A 285 21.06 -16.66 -0.07
CA TYR A 285 20.43 -15.43 0.40
C TYR A 285 19.11 -15.21 -0.32
N MET A 286 18.08 -14.89 0.46
CA MET A 286 17.02 -13.99 0.04
C MET A 286 17.52 -12.56 0.25
N ALA A 287 17.38 -11.70 -0.75
CA ALA A 287 17.89 -10.34 -0.69
C ALA A 287 16.87 -9.35 -1.23
N ALA A 288 16.71 -8.22 -0.54
CA ALA A 288 15.94 -7.08 -1.03
C ALA A 288 16.85 -5.85 -1.21
N HIS A 289 16.83 -5.29 -2.41
CA HIS A 289 17.60 -4.12 -2.83
C HIS A 289 16.65 -3.01 -3.29
N PRO A 290 16.86 -1.75 -2.91
CA PRO A 290 15.96 -0.66 -3.29
C PRO A 290 15.90 -0.46 -4.80
N TYR A 291 14.70 -0.15 -5.30
CA TYR A 291 14.51 0.47 -6.61
C TYR A 291 14.22 1.97 -6.40
N ALA A 292 15.07 2.82 -6.97
CA ALA A 292 14.96 4.27 -6.91
C ALA A 292 15.32 4.91 -8.27
N SER A 293 14.39 5.65 -8.85
CA SER A 293 14.57 6.32 -10.15
C SER A 293 14.51 7.85 -10.07
N ALA A 294 14.18 8.41 -8.91
CA ALA A 294 14.10 9.85 -8.71
C ALA A 294 15.50 10.49 -8.73
N ALA A 295 15.73 11.41 -9.67
CA ALA A 295 17.00 12.12 -9.79
C ALA A 295 17.18 13.13 -8.64
N GLY A 296 18.38 13.15 -8.04
CA GLY A 296 18.74 14.13 -7.01
C GLY A 296 18.09 13.90 -5.63
N VAL A 297 17.43 12.76 -5.42
CA VAL A 297 16.85 12.38 -4.13
C VAL A 297 17.73 11.31 -3.49
N SER A 298 18.21 11.59 -2.28
CA SER A 298 18.97 10.61 -1.50
C SER A 298 18.06 9.48 -1.02
N PHE A 299 18.54 8.24 -1.07
CA PHE A 299 17.85 7.06 -0.55
C PHE A 299 18.85 6.16 0.19
N ASN A 300 18.36 5.21 1.00
CA ASN A 300 19.21 4.15 1.55
C ASN A 300 19.52 3.14 0.45
N ALA A 301 20.80 2.97 0.09
CA ALA A 301 21.25 2.08 -0.99
C ALA A 301 21.66 0.67 -0.52
N ASN A 302 21.53 0.37 0.78
CA ASN A 302 21.94 -0.90 1.33
C ASN A 302 21.01 -2.05 0.91
N THR A 303 21.49 -3.28 1.04
CA THR A 303 20.73 -4.50 0.76
C THR A 303 20.48 -5.25 2.07
N THR A 304 19.23 -5.62 2.32
CA THR A 304 18.87 -6.51 3.44
C THR A 304 18.87 -7.97 3.00
N THR A 305 19.27 -8.86 3.90
CA THR A 305 19.45 -10.28 3.63
C THR A 305 18.73 -11.18 4.63
N ALA A 306 18.27 -12.33 4.15
CA ALA A 306 17.76 -13.46 4.92
C ALA A 306 18.30 -14.76 4.30
N ILE A 307 18.23 -15.88 5.02
CA ILE A 307 18.81 -17.16 4.57
C ILE A 307 17.69 -18.14 4.19
N LEU A 308 17.69 -18.59 2.95
CA LEU A 308 17.05 -19.84 2.55
C LEU A 308 18.04 -20.98 2.76
N ALA A 309 17.69 -21.95 3.60
CA ALA A 309 18.62 -22.97 4.03
C ALA A 309 18.11 -24.38 3.76
N TYR A 310 18.84 -25.13 2.97
CA TYR A 310 18.49 -26.52 2.71
C TYR A 310 18.79 -27.40 3.92
N GLN A 311 17.92 -28.38 4.16
CA GLN A 311 18.25 -29.49 5.05
C GLN A 311 19.51 -30.21 4.55
N ASN A 312 20.38 -30.59 5.48
CA ASN A 312 21.68 -31.21 5.18
C ASN A 312 22.58 -30.32 4.29
N ALA A 313 22.55 -29.00 4.51
CA ALA A 313 23.40 -28.06 3.78
C ALA A 313 24.88 -28.44 3.89
N ALA A 314 25.50 -28.76 2.75
CA ALA A 314 26.93 -29.05 2.66
C ALA A 314 27.77 -27.76 2.61
N GLN A 315 27.20 -26.70 2.02
CA GLN A 315 27.80 -25.37 1.95
C GLN A 315 27.31 -24.50 3.11
N THR A 316 28.24 -23.93 3.88
CA THR A 316 27.94 -23.09 5.06
C THR A 316 27.99 -21.59 4.79
N THR A 317 28.52 -21.16 3.64
CA THR A 317 28.57 -19.74 3.25
C THR A 317 27.41 -19.44 2.30
N PRO A 318 26.48 -18.52 2.63
CA PRO A 318 25.35 -18.26 1.75
C PRO A 318 25.73 -17.58 0.43
N ILE A 319 25.11 -18.01 -0.67
CA ILE A 319 25.30 -17.41 -2.01
C ILE A 319 24.43 -16.17 -2.14
N LEU A 320 24.98 -15.05 -2.61
CA LEU A 320 24.24 -13.81 -2.86
C LEU A 320 23.71 -13.80 -4.32
N PRO A 321 22.44 -13.40 -4.57
CA PRO A 321 21.97 -13.23 -5.94
C PRO A 321 22.66 -12.03 -6.61
N VAL A 322 22.75 -12.08 -7.94
CA VAL A 322 23.03 -10.88 -8.74
C VAL A 322 21.77 -10.00 -8.71
N LEU A 323 21.88 -8.85 -8.07
CA LEU A 323 20.80 -7.87 -7.91
C LEU A 323 20.84 -6.86 -9.06
N PRO A 324 19.67 -6.40 -9.55
CA PRO A 324 19.61 -5.29 -10.50
C PRO A 324 20.20 -4.02 -9.91
N ASP A 325 20.68 -3.12 -10.78
CA ASP A 325 21.04 -1.76 -10.37
C ASP A 325 19.79 -1.07 -9.79
N PHE A 326 19.99 -0.21 -8.79
CA PHE A 326 18.90 0.47 -8.09
C PHE A 326 17.97 1.26 -9.03
N ASN A 327 18.44 1.67 -10.20
CA ASN A 327 17.68 2.46 -11.17
C ASN A 327 17.23 1.66 -12.41
N ASP A 328 17.31 0.32 -12.38
CA ASP A 328 16.94 -0.57 -13.49
C ASP A 328 15.41 -0.58 -13.73
N THR A 329 14.96 0.49 -14.36
CA THR A 329 13.57 0.73 -14.73
C THR A 329 13.05 -0.27 -15.77
N PRO A 330 13.84 -0.71 -16.77
CA PRO A 330 13.42 -1.81 -17.66
C PRO A 330 13.05 -3.10 -16.93
N THR A 331 13.83 -3.52 -15.92
CA THR A 331 13.50 -4.70 -15.11
C THR A 331 12.23 -4.47 -14.29
N ALA A 332 12.10 -3.30 -13.65
CA ALA A 332 10.89 -2.92 -12.91
C ALA A 332 9.64 -2.95 -13.78
N PHE A 333 9.72 -2.36 -14.97
CA PHE A 333 8.64 -2.32 -15.94
C PHE A 333 8.26 -3.73 -16.43
N THR A 334 9.25 -4.55 -16.80
CA THR A 334 9.03 -5.94 -17.25
C THR A 334 8.27 -6.76 -16.21
N PHE A 335 8.65 -6.67 -14.93
CA PHE A 335 7.91 -7.35 -13.87
C PHE A 335 6.46 -6.89 -13.79
N SER A 336 6.23 -5.56 -13.72
CA SER A 336 4.89 -5.00 -13.55
C SER A 336 3.94 -5.29 -14.72
N SER A 337 4.47 -5.31 -15.95
CA SER A 337 3.70 -5.55 -17.18
C SER A 337 3.33 -7.01 -17.41
N ASN A 338 4.00 -7.96 -16.73
CA ASN A 338 3.64 -9.38 -16.76
C ASN A 338 2.48 -9.74 -15.82
N LEU A 339 2.10 -8.84 -14.90
CA LEU A 339 0.97 -9.06 -13.99
C LEU A 339 -0.35 -9.03 -14.77
N THR A 340 -0.99 -10.19 -14.89
CA THR A 340 -2.30 -10.33 -15.53
C THR A 340 -3.22 -11.18 -14.66
N ALA A 341 -4.50 -10.82 -14.58
CA ALA A 341 -5.46 -11.53 -13.74
C ALA A 341 -5.76 -12.94 -14.28
N LEU A 342 -5.88 -13.92 -13.37
CA LEU A 342 -6.31 -15.27 -13.73
C LEU A 342 -7.83 -15.29 -13.94
N VAL A 343 -8.26 -15.40 -15.20
CA VAL A 343 -9.69 -15.36 -15.58
C VAL A 343 -10.50 -16.54 -15.03
N SER A 344 -9.85 -17.67 -14.77
CA SER A 344 -10.46 -18.85 -14.16
C SER A 344 -10.55 -18.81 -12.62
N SER A 345 -10.09 -17.72 -11.99
CA SER A 345 -10.15 -17.55 -10.54
C SER A 345 -11.60 -17.43 -10.03
N PRO A 346 -11.93 -18.01 -8.85
CA PRO A 346 -13.27 -17.93 -8.25
C PRO A 346 -13.81 -16.50 -8.04
N PHE A 347 -12.92 -15.52 -7.87
CA PHE A 347 -13.28 -14.11 -7.59
C PHE A 347 -12.83 -13.16 -8.71
N TRP A 348 -12.52 -13.69 -9.89
CA TRP A 348 -12.24 -12.85 -11.04
C TRP A 348 -13.49 -12.06 -11.44
N SER A 349 -13.31 -10.77 -11.68
CA SER A 349 -14.35 -9.91 -12.23
C SER A 349 -13.93 -9.40 -13.61
N PRO A 350 -14.84 -9.39 -14.60
CA PRO A 350 -14.55 -8.81 -15.91
C PRO A 350 -14.26 -7.31 -15.80
N VAL A 351 -13.34 -6.85 -16.66
CA VAL A 351 -13.01 -5.42 -16.76
C VAL A 351 -14.24 -4.63 -17.21
N PRO A 352 -14.64 -3.55 -16.49
CA PRO A 352 -15.72 -2.67 -16.92
C PRO A 352 -15.44 -2.10 -18.33
N LYS A 353 -16.32 -2.40 -19.30
CA LYS A 353 -16.15 -1.96 -20.70
C LYS A 353 -16.77 -0.58 -20.97
N LYS A 354 -17.71 -0.16 -20.13
CA LYS A 354 -18.36 1.15 -20.20
C LYS A 354 -17.80 2.00 -19.07
N VAL A 355 -17.17 3.10 -19.43
CA VAL A 355 -16.73 4.12 -18.48
C VAL A 355 -17.92 5.05 -18.22
N ASP A 356 -18.33 5.16 -16.95
CA ASP A 356 -19.39 6.10 -16.56
C ASP A 356 -18.82 7.50 -16.24
N GLU A 357 -17.57 7.57 -15.75
CA GLU A 357 -16.89 8.83 -15.41
C GLU A 357 -15.39 8.77 -15.70
N ASP A 358 -14.87 9.82 -16.35
CA ASP A 358 -13.44 10.00 -16.65
C ASP A 358 -12.82 10.98 -15.64
N MET A 359 -11.86 10.47 -14.86
CA MET A 359 -11.09 11.27 -13.90
C MET A 359 -9.64 11.37 -14.36
N PHE A 360 -9.17 12.60 -14.56
CA PHE A 360 -7.74 12.87 -14.69
C PHE A 360 -7.20 13.32 -13.34
N VAL A 361 -6.29 12.53 -12.76
CA VAL A 361 -5.72 12.77 -11.43
C VAL A 361 -4.25 13.10 -11.59
N THR A 362 -3.85 14.32 -11.21
CA THR A 362 -2.43 14.66 -11.14
C THR A 362 -1.91 14.41 -9.73
N ILE A 363 -0.78 13.71 -9.66
CA ILE A 363 -0.07 13.42 -8.41
C ILE A 363 1.28 14.12 -8.50
N GLY A 364 1.59 14.93 -7.50
CA GLY A 364 2.87 15.62 -7.44
C GLY A 364 3.22 16.04 -6.03
N LEU A 365 4.44 16.48 -5.81
CA LEU A 365 4.86 16.99 -4.51
C LEU A 365 4.32 18.41 -4.28
N GLY A 366 3.76 18.59 -3.09
CA GLY A 366 3.31 19.85 -2.55
C GLY A 366 4.49 20.73 -2.14
N LEU A 367 4.49 21.98 -2.57
CA LEU A 367 5.34 23.03 -2.02
C LEU A 367 4.42 24.11 -1.46
N SER A 368 4.63 24.47 -0.19
CA SER A 368 3.97 25.58 0.48
C SER A 368 4.99 26.60 0.94
N ALA A 369 4.65 27.89 0.91
CA ALA A 369 5.52 28.94 1.40
C ALA A 369 5.76 28.77 2.91
N CYS A 370 6.98 29.03 3.36
CA CYS A 370 7.27 29.13 4.79
C CYS A 370 6.51 30.28 5.42
N GLY A 371 6.23 30.20 6.72
CA GLY A 371 5.70 31.33 7.48
C GLY A 371 6.61 32.55 7.33
N SER A 372 6.04 33.76 7.39
CA SER A 372 6.75 35.03 7.11
C SER A 372 8.03 35.27 7.93
N ASN A 373 8.16 34.61 9.10
CA ASN A 373 9.33 34.66 9.98
C ASN A 373 10.01 33.29 10.18
N GLN A 374 9.79 32.34 9.27
CA GLN A 374 10.36 30.99 9.35
C GLN A 374 11.27 30.71 8.16
N THR A 375 12.36 30.00 8.42
CA THR A 375 13.21 29.40 7.41
C THR A 375 12.90 27.92 7.37
N CYS A 376 12.58 27.36 6.21
CA CYS A 376 12.42 25.92 6.05
C CYS A 376 13.52 25.35 5.16
N GLY A 377 13.91 24.12 5.41
CA GLY A 377 15.01 23.45 4.69
C GLY A 377 14.63 22.89 3.31
N GLY A 378 13.61 23.43 2.64
CA GLY A 378 13.03 22.83 1.44
C GLY A 378 13.97 22.65 0.24
N ILE A 379 13.41 22.16 -0.87
CA ILE A 379 14.14 21.63 -2.05
C ILE A 379 14.93 22.69 -2.85
N THR A 380 14.68 23.98 -2.62
CA THR A 380 15.36 25.08 -3.33
C THR A 380 16.25 25.87 -2.39
N SER A 381 17.42 26.30 -2.88
CA SER A 381 18.42 27.12 -2.18
C SER A 381 17.88 28.43 -1.58
N THR A 382 16.66 28.82 -1.91
CA THR A 382 15.97 30.01 -1.41
C THR A 382 15.28 29.81 -0.05
N GLN A 383 15.18 28.60 0.51
CA GLN A 383 14.65 28.31 1.86
C GLN A 383 13.27 28.91 2.20
N LYS A 384 12.48 29.29 1.19
CA LYS A 384 11.20 30.01 1.30
C LYS A 384 9.98 29.13 1.08
N ALA A 385 10.15 27.86 0.78
CA ALA A 385 9.07 26.89 0.64
C ALA A 385 9.49 25.54 1.22
N PHE A 386 8.53 24.80 1.77
CA PHE A 386 8.70 23.45 2.30
C PHE A 386 7.82 22.44 1.59
N LEU A 387 8.18 21.17 1.70
CA LEU A 387 7.36 20.05 1.21
C LEU A 387 6.09 19.93 2.04
N SER A 388 4.93 20.17 1.43
CA SER A 388 3.62 20.13 2.11
C SER A 388 2.83 18.83 1.90
N GLY A 389 3.48 17.78 1.40
CA GLY A 389 2.89 16.46 1.19
C GLY A 389 2.67 16.10 -0.28
N VAL A 390 1.77 15.16 -0.56
CA VAL A 390 1.38 14.77 -1.92
C VAL A 390 0.15 15.58 -2.32
N ARG A 391 0.30 16.41 -3.36
CA ARG A 391 -0.83 17.11 -3.97
C ARG A 391 -1.52 16.20 -4.98
N VAL A 392 -2.80 15.93 -4.74
CA VAL A 392 -3.67 15.17 -5.63
C VAL A 392 -4.75 16.12 -6.16
N LYS A 393 -4.71 16.43 -7.46
CA LYS A 393 -5.75 17.27 -8.09
C LYS A 393 -6.64 16.43 -8.99
N PHE A 394 -7.94 16.58 -8.81
CA PHE A 394 -8.95 15.87 -9.57
C PHE A 394 -9.56 16.79 -10.64
N PHE A 395 -9.54 16.32 -11.87
CA PHE A 395 -10.22 16.94 -12.99
C PHE A 395 -11.27 15.96 -13.51
N ILE A 396 -12.54 16.27 -13.25
CA ILE A 396 -13.67 15.54 -13.82
C ILE A 396 -13.93 16.15 -15.20
N SER A 397 -13.66 15.38 -16.25
CA SER A 397 -13.92 15.84 -17.61
C SER A 397 -15.29 15.33 -18.07
N LYS A 398 -16.17 16.25 -18.48
CA LYS A 398 -17.42 15.89 -19.21
C LYS A 398 -17.16 15.63 -20.70
N THR A 399 -15.92 15.73 -21.16
CA THR A 399 -15.51 15.54 -22.56
C THR A 399 -14.37 14.51 -22.66
N PRO A 400 -14.30 13.74 -23.76
CA PRO A 400 -13.25 12.74 -23.95
C PRO A 400 -11.84 13.32 -23.77
N ILE A 401 -10.99 12.58 -23.04
CA ILE A 401 -9.62 12.96 -22.60
C ILE A 401 -8.68 13.38 -23.76
N THR A 402 -9.04 13.13 -25.02
CA THR A 402 -8.29 13.57 -26.20
C THR A 402 -8.11 15.10 -26.28
N SER A 403 -9.00 15.90 -25.68
CA SER A 403 -8.88 17.36 -25.65
C SER A 403 -7.85 17.87 -24.63
N VAL A 404 -7.68 17.19 -23.50
CA VAL A 404 -6.78 17.64 -22.41
C VAL A 404 -5.30 17.38 -22.75
N ARG A 405 -4.98 16.28 -23.45
CA ARG A 405 -3.62 16.02 -23.96
C ARG A 405 -3.11 17.15 -24.88
N ASN A 406 -3.97 17.73 -25.70
CA ASN A 406 -3.60 18.82 -26.61
C ASN A 406 -3.38 20.17 -25.91
N HIS A 407 -3.90 20.37 -24.69
CA HIS A 407 -3.69 21.60 -23.93
C HIS A 407 -2.35 21.62 -23.18
N HIS A 408 -1.90 20.48 -22.65
CA HIS A 408 -0.63 20.40 -21.91
C HIS A 408 0.61 20.32 -22.82
N HIS A 409 0.51 19.74 -24.03
CA HIS A 409 1.64 19.72 -24.97
C HIS A 409 1.90 21.05 -25.70
N ARG A 410 1.08 22.10 -25.49
CA ARG A 410 1.21 23.39 -26.20
C ARG A 410 1.57 24.58 -25.32
N LEU A 411 1.79 24.38 -24.01
CA LEU A 411 2.17 25.44 -23.09
C LEU A 411 3.68 25.42 -22.86
N VAL A 412 4.35 26.50 -23.28
CA VAL A 412 5.79 26.72 -23.09
C VAL A 412 5.96 27.93 -22.17
N LEU A 413 6.90 27.86 -21.24
CA LEU A 413 7.29 29.01 -20.40
C LEU A 413 8.15 29.97 -21.23
N CYS A 414 7.66 31.19 -21.45
CA CYS A 414 8.40 32.26 -22.11
C CYS A 414 8.71 33.39 -21.12
N ARG A 415 9.76 34.17 -21.38
CA ARG A 415 10.06 35.40 -20.65
C ARG A 415 9.47 36.59 -21.40
N ASN A 416 8.76 37.48 -20.70
CA ASN A 416 8.36 38.76 -21.28
C ASN A 416 9.53 39.77 -21.28
N HIS A 417 9.32 40.95 -21.88
CA HIS A 417 10.31 42.04 -21.94
C HIS A 417 10.76 42.59 -20.57
N ASN A 418 10.07 42.21 -19.48
CA ASN A 418 10.43 42.53 -18.09
C ASN A 418 11.01 41.31 -17.34
N HIS A 419 11.48 40.28 -18.06
CA HIS A 419 12.09 39.06 -17.55
C HIS A 419 11.20 38.18 -16.62
N ARG A 420 9.88 38.36 -16.61
CA ARG A 420 8.96 37.49 -15.88
C ARG A 420 8.56 36.26 -16.71
N LEU A 421 8.49 35.11 -16.06
CA LEU A 421 8.01 33.86 -16.66
C LEU A 421 6.49 33.91 -16.83
N VAL A 422 6.03 33.66 -18.05
CA VAL A 422 4.61 33.60 -18.43
C VAL A 422 4.35 32.38 -19.33
N LEU A 423 3.13 31.85 -19.25
CA LEU A 423 2.66 30.72 -20.05
C LEU A 423 2.29 31.20 -21.46
N CYS A 424 2.97 30.68 -22.47
CA CYS A 424 2.70 30.98 -23.88
C CYS A 424 2.26 29.74 -24.65
N ARG A 425 1.39 29.94 -25.65
CA ARG A 425 0.84 28.87 -26.49
C ARG A 425 1.68 28.75 -27.76
N ASN A 426 2.22 27.57 -28.05
CA ASN A 426 3.01 27.34 -29.26
C ASN A 426 2.06 27.13 -30.47
N HIS A 427 2.02 28.07 -31.40
CA HIS A 427 1.35 27.92 -32.70
C HIS A 427 2.41 27.88 -33.81
N HIS A 428 2.59 26.71 -34.43
CA HIS A 428 3.18 26.67 -35.76
C HIS A 428 2.20 27.34 -36.74
N HIS A 429 2.75 28.21 -37.59
CA HIS A 429 2.14 29.23 -38.46
C HIS A 429 1.91 30.61 -37.82
N GLY A 430 2.66 31.58 -38.37
CA GLY A 430 2.72 32.95 -37.90
C GLY A 430 1.40 33.71 -38.03
N LEU A 431 0.99 34.31 -36.91
CA LEU A 431 0.31 35.61 -36.79
C LEU A 431 0.09 35.86 -35.29
N LEU A 432 0.69 36.94 -34.77
CA LEU A 432 0.51 37.42 -33.40
C LEU A 432 -0.92 37.98 -33.24
N HIS A 433 -1.72 37.40 -32.35
CA HIS A 433 -2.92 38.07 -31.81
C HIS A 433 -2.82 38.24 -30.30
N ARG A 434 -3.05 39.49 -29.89
CA ARG A 434 -3.07 40.02 -28.51
C ARG A 434 -4.34 39.56 -27.80
N LEU A 435 -4.24 39.10 -26.55
CA LEU A 435 -5.40 38.99 -25.65
C LEU A 435 -5.57 40.32 -24.88
N PRO A 436 -6.79 40.85 -24.66
CA PRO A 436 -6.98 42.11 -23.94
C PRO A 436 -6.88 41.95 -22.43
N GLU A 437 -6.29 42.94 -21.77
CA GLU A 437 -6.37 43.21 -20.33
C GLU A 437 -7.72 43.83 -19.95
N THR A 438 -8.26 43.45 -18.78
CA THR A 438 -9.25 44.13 -17.87
C THR A 438 -9.89 43.02 -17.02
N MET A 439 -10.07 43.05 -15.69
CA MET A 439 -10.48 44.07 -14.70
C MET A 439 -9.84 43.70 -13.33
N THR A 440 -9.06 44.58 -12.69
CA THR A 440 -9.40 45.55 -11.60
C THR A 440 -9.81 44.96 -10.24
N ASP A 441 -9.10 45.46 -9.23
CA ASP A 441 -9.25 45.28 -7.79
C ASP A 441 -10.69 45.41 -7.25
N ALA A 442 -10.99 44.56 -6.27
CA ALA A 442 -11.94 44.87 -5.21
C ALA A 442 -11.35 44.42 -3.86
N THR A 443 -10.84 45.38 -3.12
CA THR A 443 -10.55 45.29 -1.69
C THR A 443 -11.86 45.24 -0.91
N SER A 444 -11.97 44.33 0.06
CA SER A 444 -12.83 44.55 1.23
C SER A 444 -12.20 43.94 2.48
N SER A 445 -12.23 44.73 3.55
CA SER A 445 -11.63 44.52 4.86
C SER A 445 -12.69 44.08 5.89
N ALA A 446 -12.20 43.82 7.11
CA ALA A 446 -12.89 43.37 8.34
C ALA A 446 -13.14 41.85 8.40
N GLY A 447 -12.83 41.12 9.47
CA GLY A 447 -12.32 41.42 10.81
C GLY A 447 -12.39 40.12 11.64
N ASN A 448 -11.55 40.02 12.67
CA ASN A 448 -11.40 38.88 13.58
C ASN A 448 -12.71 38.24 14.09
N HIS A 449 -12.78 36.91 14.12
CA HIS A 449 -13.44 36.19 15.22
C HIS A 449 -12.85 34.78 15.46
N HIS A 450 -12.65 34.50 16.75
CA HIS A 450 -12.23 33.23 17.35
C HIS A 450 -12.97 31.99 16.81
N LEU A 451 -12.23 30.93 16.49
CA LEU A 451 -12.78 29.58 16.31
C LEU A 451 -12.63 28.78 17.61
N SER A 452 -13.71 28.75 18.39
CA SER A 452 -13.92 27.75 19.43
C SER A 452 -14.29 26.40 18.81
N ARG A 453 -13.73 25.34 19.38
CA ARG A 453 -14.06 23.93 19.19
C ARG A 453 -15.58 23.71 19.07
N HIS A 454 -16.03 22.91 18.10
CA HIS A 454 -17.09 21.89 18.19
C HIS A 454 -17.29 21.25 16.80
N CYS A 455 -16.91 19.99 16.62
CA CYS A 455 -17.34 19.20 15.47
C CYS A 455 -18.75 18.67 15.76
N ARG A 456 -19.76 19.15 15.02
CA ARG A 456 -21.06 18.48 14.88
C ARG A 456 -21.13 17.85 13.50
N ALA A 457 -21.57 16.59 13.47
CA ALA A 457 -21.76 15.79 12.26
C ALA A 457 -22.77 16.44 11.30
N CYS A 458 -22.47 16.45 10.00
CA CYS A 458 -23.42 16.84 8.95
C CYS A 458 -23.98 15.59 8.25
N PHE A 459 -25.29 15.38 8.45
CA PHE A 459 -26.14 14.50 7.66
C PHE A 459 -26.32 15.06 6.24
N TRP A 460 -26.25 14.22 5.22
CA TRP A 460 -26.67 14.54 3.85
C TRP A 460 -28.18 14.25 3.69
N ARG A 461 -28.98 15.26 3.30
CA ARG A 461 -30.31 15.08 2.71
C ARG A 461 -30.29 15.62 1.28
N GLY A 462 -30.79 14.83 0.34
CA GLY A 462 -30.87 15.15 -1.08
C GLY A 462 -32.06 16.03 -1.44
N LEU A 463 -31.94 16.71 -2.59
CA LEU A 463 -33.04 17.29 -3.36
C LEU A 463 -32.71 17.22 -4.86
N ASP A 464 -33.72 16.82 -5.63
CA ASP A 464 -33.77 16.62 -7.09
C ASP A 464 -33.94 17.93 -7.90
N PRO A 465 -33.82 17.91 -9.26
CA PRO A 465 -33.42 19.07 -10.06
C PRO A 465 -34.56 19.81 -10.79
N VAL A 466 -34.29 21.05 -11.20
CA VAL A 466 -35.12 21.83 -12.14
C VAL A 466 -34.22 22.43 -13.23
N TYR A 467 -34.61 22.28 -14.51
CA TYR A 467 -34.04 22.93 -15.71
C TYR A 467 -35.09 23.86 -16.36
N PRO A 468 -34.69 24.99 -17.00
CA PRO A 468 -34.59 25.05 -18.48
C PRO A 468 -33.39 25.90 -19.04
N PRO A 469 -33.18 26.00 -20.39
CA PRO A 469 -31.88 26.20 -21.11
C PRO A 469 -31.73 27.60 -21.79
N PRO A 470 -30.87 27.81 -22.83
CA PRO A 470 -29.42 27.62 -22.93
C PRO A 470 -28.68 28.95 -23.28
N ASN A 471 -27.45 29.13 -22.79
CA ASN A 471 -26.44 29.95 -23.48
C ASN A 471 -25.09 29.26 -23.32
N LEU A 472 -24.46 28.95 -24.46
CA LEU A 472 -23.16 28.28 -24.55
C LEU A 472 -22.06 29.18 -24.01
N VAL A 473 -21.74 29.02 -22.73
CA VAL A 473 -20.50 29.48 -22.13
C VAL A 473 -19.65 28.23 -21.84
N PHE A 474 -18.46 28.18 -22.42
CA PHE A 474 -17.46 27.17 -22.08
C PHE A 474 -17.03 27.36 -20.62
N ASN A 475 -17.63 26.59 -19.71
CA ASN A 475 -17.11 26.50 -18.35
C ASN A 475 -15.84 25.64 -18.36
N PRO A 476 -14.72 26.14 -17.79
CA PRO A 476 -13.55 25.30 -17.57
C PRO A 476 -13.91 24.13 -16.64
N PRO A 477 -13.23 22.98 -16.75
CA PRO A 477 -13.46 21.85 -15.85
C PRO A 477 -13.35 22.33 -14.40
N THR A 478 -14.33 21.95 -13.58
CA THR A 478 -14.32 22.25 -12.15
C THR A 478 -13.25 21.39 -11.50
N ALA A 479 -12.08 21.96 -11.27
CA ALA A 479 -11.03 21.31 -10.50
C ALA A 479 -11.43 21.30 -9.02
N ARG A 480 -11.43 20.12 -8.40
CA ARG A 480 -11.48 19.99 -6.94
C ARG A 480 -10.09 19.61 -6.47
N GLU A 481 -9.53 20.43 -5.58
CA GLU A 481 -8.19 20.24 -5.01
C GLU A 481 -8.33 19.58 -3.64
N LEU A 482 -7.67 18.43 -3.46
CA LEU A 482 -7.53 17.74 -2.18
C LEU A 482 -6.04 17.65 -1.89
N SER A 483 -5.59 18.38 -0.88
CA SER A 483 -4.22 18.28 -0.39
C SER A 483 -4.17 17.19 0.67
N PHE A 484 -3.41 16.14 0.42
CA PHE A 484 -3.09 15.12 1.42
C PHE A 484 -1.69 15.41 1.95
N LEU A 485 -1.56 15.60 3.25
CA LEU A 485 -0.26 15.39 3.90
C LEU A 485 0.04 13.90 3.73
N GLY A 486 1.15 13.58 3.07
CA GLY A 486 1.51 12.19 2.77
C GLY A 486 1.58 11.38 4.07
N PHE A 487 1.01 10.18 4.03
CA PHE A 487 0.94 9.24 5.15
C PHE A 487 2.27 8.52 5.39
#